data_AF-A0A2D4LPM8-F1
#
_entry.id   AF-A0A2D4LPM8-F1
#
_cell.length_a   1.000
_cell.length_b   1.000
_cell.length_c   1.000
_cell.angle_alpha   90.00
_cell.angle_beta   90.00
_cell.angle_gamma   90.00
#
_symmetry.space_group_name_H-M   'P 1'
#
loop_
_entity.id
_entity.type
_entity.pdbx_description
1 polymer ?
#
loop_
_entity_poly.entity_id
_entity_poly.type
_entity_poly.pdbx_seq_one_letter_code
_entity_poly.pdbx_strand_id
1 'polypeptide(L)'
;MYRTIDKPPYEALKSEDLSSSLPSLQEIQVAYTKFKQLFLIDNSAEFWDTDVKWFSLLESTNWLEIIRRCLRKTIDIIELLEVQSTNVLLQEENASDLCCVISCLVQIMMDSYCRTKLGFQSLIQKEWIMGGHAFLDR
;
A
#
# COMPACT_ATOMS: atom_id res chain seq x y z
N MET A 1 -24.60 -20.94 31.15
CA MET A 1 -23.44 -21.67 30.61
C MET A 1 -23.10 -21.07 29.25
N TYR A 2 -22.09 -20.21 29.17
CA TYR A 2 -21.55 -19.79 27.89
C TYR A 2 -20.74 -20.95 27.32
N ARG A 3 -21.16 -21.49 26.17
CA ARG A 3 -20.38 -22.48 25.43
C ARG A 3 -19.31 -21.70 24.67
N THR A 4 -18.06 -21.84 25.08
CA THR A 4 -16.91 -21.48 24.24
C THR A 4 -16.98 -22.37 23.00
N ILE A 5 -17.17 -21.76 21.84
CA ILE A 5 -17.10 -22.46 20.56
C ILE A 5 -15.61 -22.59 20.27
N ASP A 6 -15.05 -23.79 20.37
CA ASP A 6 -13.61 -24.04 20.19
C ASP A 6 -13.11 -23.64 18.78
N LYS A 7 -14.03 -23.50 17.81
CA LYS A 7 -13.81 -22.93 16.48
C LYS A 7 -15.06 -22.18 15.99
N PRO A 8 -15.11 -20.84 16.10
CA PRO A 8 -16.23 -20.09 15.57
C PRO A 8 -16.32 -20.27 14.05
N PRO A 9 -17.51 -20.16 13.43
CA PRO A 9 -17.76 -20.45 12.01
C PRO A 9 -17.15 -19.41 11.04
N TYR A 10 -16.29 -18.52 11.52
CA TYR A 10 -15.52 -17.65 10.67
C TYR A 10 -14.48 -18.50 9.95
N GLU A 11 -14.60 -18.52 8.63
CA GLU A 11 -13.72 -19.14 7.65
C GLU A 11 -12.23 -18.94 7.99
N ALA A 12 -11.38 -19.82 7.44
CA ALA A 12 -9.92 -19.78 7.63
C ALA A 12 -9.40 -18.34 7.70
N LEU A 13 -8.79 -17.98 8.84
CA LEU A 13 -8.12 -16.70 9.02
C LEU A 13 -6.66 -16.86 8.58
N LYS A 14 -6.23 -16.07 7.62
CA LYS A 14 -4.84 -16.00 7.18
C LYS A 14 -4.21 -14.68 7.63
N SER A 15 -3.11 -14.77 8.38
CA SER A 15 -2.29 -13.60 8.68
C SER A 15 -1.35 -13.31 7.52
N GLU A 16 -1.28 -12.06 7.09
CA GLU A 16 -0.35 -11.58 6.08
C GLU A 16 0.56 -10.52 6.69
N ASP A 17 1.84 -10.86 6.87
CA ASP A 17 2.88 -9.94 7.33
C ASP A 17 3.41 -9.10 6.16
N LEU A 18 3.04 -7.82 6.15
CA LEU A 18 3.42 -6.87 5.11
C LEU A 18 4.89 -6.49 5.18
N SER A 19 5.49 -6.45 6.38
CA SER A 19 6.91 -6.10 6.57
C SER A 19 7.85 -7.08 5.87
N SER A 20 7.41 -8.33 5.70
CA SER A 20 8.18 -9.36 4.99
C SER A 20 8.17 -9.23 3.46
N SER A 21 7.16 -8.54 2.90
CA SER A 21 6.84 -8.59 1.47
C SER A 21 6.82 -7.23 0.79
N LEU A 22 6.73 -6.15 1.55
CA LEU A 22 6.70 -4.76 1.09
C LEU A 22 7.95 -3.99 1.59
N PRO A 23 8.34 -2.90 0.92
CA PRO A 23 9.50 -2.10 1.32
C PRO A 23 9.24 -1.36 2.63
N SER A 24 10.29 -1.12 3.40
CA SER A 24 10.25 -0.28 4.60
C SER A 24 9.97 1.19 4.27
N LEU A 25 9.52 1.96 5.27
CA LEU A 25 9.31 3.41 5.15
C LEU A 25 10.57 4.14 4.65
N GLN A 26 11.74 3.75 5.12
CA GLN A 26 13.02 4.33 4.69
C GLN A 26 13.27 4.10 3.19
N GLU A 27 13.02 2.88 2.70
CA GLU A 27 13.18 2.55 1.28
C GLU A 27 12.19 3.35 0.41
N ILE A 28 10.95 3.53 0.87
CA ILE A 28 9.94 4.35 0.21
C ILE A 28 10.40 5.81 0.13
N GLN A 29 10.89 6.37 1.22
CA GLN A 29 11.37 7.76 1.26
C GLN A 29 12.57 7.99 0.34
N VAL A 30 13.52 7.06 0.31
CA VAL A 30 14.69 7.11 -0.59
C VAL A 30 14.24 7.03 -2.05
N ALA A 31 13.36 6.08 -2.38
CA ALA A 31 12.84 5.91 -3.73
C ALA A 31 12.10 7.15 -4.22
N TYR A 32 11.21 7.72 -3.38
CA TYR A 32 10.48 8.94 -3.70
C TYR A 32 11.41 10.15 -3.88
N THR A 33 12.46 10.25 -3.07
CA THR A 33 13.44 11.34 -3.19
C THR A 33 14.21 11.26 -4.50
N LYS A 34 14.69 10.08 -4.88
CA LYS A 34 15.33 9.84 -6.19
C LYS A 34 14.39 10.15 -7.34
N PHE A 35 13.12 9.72 -7.25
CA PHE A 35 12.09 10.00 -8.24
C PHE A 35 11.84 11.49 -8.42
N LYS A 36 11.69 12.25 -7.32
CA LYS A 36 11.53 13.71 -7.37
C LYS A 36 12.72 14.42 -8.03
N GLN A 37 13.94 13.97 -7.76
CA GLN A 37 15.16 14.57 -8.33
C GLN A 37 15.19 14.53 -9.85
N LEU A 38 14.51 13.58 -10.50
CA LEU A 38 14.41 13.52 -11.96
C LEU A 38 13.69 14.73 -12.59
N PHE A 39 12.93 15.49 -11.79
CA PHE A 39 12.18 16.66 -12.23
C PHE A 39 12.82 18.00 -11.84
N LEU A 40 13.92 17.98 -11.08
CA LEU A 40 14.61 19.17 -10.57
C LEU A 40 15.84 19.53 -11.41
N ILE A 41 15.70 19.46 -12.74
CA ILE A 41 16.79 19.73 -13.66
C ILE A 41 16.81 21.22 -13.99
N ASP A 42 17.93 21.88 -13.70
CA ASP A 42 18.02 23.35 -13.71
C ASP A 42 18.70 23.91 -14.96
N ASN A 43 19.25 23.06 -15.84
CA ASN A 43 19.90 23.50 -17.06
C ASN A 43 19.66 22.59 -18.27
N SER A 44 19.83 23.17 -19.46
CA SER A 44 19.54 22.51 -20.74
C SER A 44 20.46 21.32 -21.04
N ALA A 45 21.74 21.36 -20.62
CA ALA A 45 22.69 20.29 -20.91
C ALA A 45 22.37 19.02 -20.11
N GLU A 46 22.07 19.17 -18.82
CA GLU A 46 21.62 18.07 -17.94
C GLU A 46 20.26 17.52 -18.35
N PHE A 47 19.36 18.38 -18.87
CA PHE A 47 18.07 17.93 -19.39
C PHE A 47 18.25 16.94 -20.52
N TRP A 48 19.06 17.27 -21.53
CA TRP A 48 19.28 16.38 -22.67
C TRP A 48 20.01 15.08 -22.30
N ASP A 49 20.97 15.11 -21.34
CA ASP A 49 21.60 13.88 -20.85
C ASP A 49 20.60 12.97 -20.10
N THR A 50 19.71 13.60 -19.32
CA THR A 50 18.66 12.89 -18.58
C THR A 50 17.60 12.31 -19.50
N ASP A 51 17.18 13.05 -20.53
CA ASP A 51 16.16 12.63 -21.50
C ASP A 51 16.58 11.32 -22.21
N VAL A 52 17.83 11.25 -22.67
CA VAL A 52 18.38 10.04 -23.32
C VAL A 52 18.40 8.84 -22.37
N LYS A 53 18.58 9.06 -21.06
CA LYS A 53 18.68 8.00 -20.03
C LYS A 53 17.40 7.86 -19.21
N TRP A 54 16.30 8.51 -19.61
CA TRP A 54 15.13 8.73 -18.76
C TRP A 54 14.59 7.45 -18.14
N PHE A 55 14.36 6.42 -18.96
CA PHE A 55 13.79 5.16 -18.48
C PHE A 55 14.72 4.43 -17.50
N SER A 56 16.03 4.41 -17.75
CA SER A 56 17.00 3.79 -16.85
C SER A 56 17.12 4.56 -15.53
N LEU A 57 17.09 5.90 -15.58
CA LEU A 57 17.08 6.74 -14.39
C LEU A 57 15.80 6.53 -13.58
N LEU A 58 14.64 6.51 -14.23
CA LEU A 58 13.35 6.22 -13.62
C LEU A 58 13.32 4.84 -12.95
N GLU A 59 13.80 3.81 -13.63
CA GLU A 59 13.91 2.45 -13.08
C GLU A 59 14.82 2.43 -11.85
N SER A 60 15.97 3.13 -11.89
CA SER A 60 16.94 3.19 -10.78
C SER A 60 16.39 3.85 -9.51
N THR A 61 15.29 4.60 -9.60
CA THR A 61 14.62 5.18 -8.43
C THR A 61 13.86 4.15 -7.61
N ASN A 62 13.51 2.99 -8.20
CA ASN A 62 12.68 1.94 -7.62
C ASN A 62 11.24 2.38 -7.26
N TRP A 63 10.84 3.62 -7.56
CA TRP A 63 9.54 4.17 -7.16
C TRP A 63 8.36 3.40 -7.79
N LEU A 64 8.42 3.15 -9.10
CA LEU A 64 7.38 2.40 -9.79
C LEU A 64 7.34 0.92 -9.39
N GLU A 65 8.50 0.34 -9.02
CA GLU A 65 8.56 -1.03 -8.49
C GLU A 65 7.86 -1.13 -7.13
N ILE A 66 8.02 -0.15 -6.25
CA ILE A 66 7.29 -0.08 -4.98
C ILE A 66 5.78 -0.03 -5.22
N ILE A 67 5.32 0.86 -6.11
CA ILE A 67 3.89 0.96 -6.48
C ILE A 67 3.38 -0.39 -7.01
N ARG A 68 4.14 -1.02 -7.91
CA ARG A 68 3.81 -2.34 -8.48
C ARG A 68 3.70 -3.41 -7.40
N ARG A 69 4.61 -3.44 -6.42
CA ARG A 69 4.58 -4.38 -5.29
C ARG A 69 3.34 -4.19 -4.43
N CYS A 70 2.98 -2.95 -4.10
CA CYS A 70 1.76 -2.66 -3.34
C CYS A 70 0.51 -3.13 -4.09
N LEU A 71 0.37 -2.78 -5.37
CA LEU A 71 -0.78 -3.19 -6.19
C LEU A 71 -0.86 -4.71 -6.34
N ARG A 72 0.27 -5.40 -6.54
CA ARG A 72 0.32 -6.85 -6.61
C ARG A 72 -0.11 -7.49 -5.29
N LYS A 73 0.40 -6.99 -4.16
CA LYS A 73 0.00 -7.46 -2.83
C LYS A 73 -1.50 -7.26 -2.61
N THR A 74 -2.07 -6.13 -3.01
CA THR A 74 -3.51 -5.89 -2.96
C THR A 74 -4.29 -6.97 -3.73
N ILE A 75 -3.86 -7.31 -4.95
CA ILE A 75 -4.51 -8.36 -5.75
C ILE A 75 -4.42 -9.71 -5.04
N ASP A 76 -3.26 -10.08 -4.49
CA ASP A 76 -3.09 -11.32 -3.72
C ASP A 76 -4.09 -11.39 -2.55
N ILE A 77 -4.31 -10.27 -1.84
CA ILE A 77 -5.29 -10.20 -0.75
C ILE A 77 -6.72 -10.33 -1.25
N ILE A 78 -7.07 -9.69 -2.37
CA ILE A 78 -8.41 -9.81 -2.96
C ILE A 78 -8.68 -11.25 -3.40
N GLU A 79 -7.69 -11.96 -3.96
CA GLU A 79 -7.84 -13.38 -4.32
C GLU A 79 -8.14 -14.26 -3.10
N LEU A 80 -7.50 -13.99 -1.96
CA LEU A 80 -7.80 -14.69 -0.70
C LEU A 80 -9.24 -14.43 -0.23
N LEU A 81 -9.70 -13.18 -0.33
CA LEU A 81 -11.04 -12.78 0.10
C LEU A 81 -12.14 -13.33 -0.82
N GLU A 82 -12.04 -13.10 -2.13
CA GLU A 82 -13.11 -13.37 -3.10
C GLU A 82 -13.12 -14.81 -3.60
N VAL A 83 -11.93 -15.39 -3.88
CA VAL A 83 -11.84 -16.72 -4.50
C VAL A 83 -11.75 -17.81 -3.44
N GLN A 84 -10.99 -17.55 -2.37
CA GLN A 84 -10.73 -18.55 -1.32
C GLN A 84 -11.66 -18.40 -0.12
N SER A 85 -12.54 -17.38 -0.11
CA SER A 85 -13.46 -17.07 1.01
C SER A 85 -12.73 -17.12 2.36
N THR A 86 -11.54 -16.51 2.41
CA THR A 86 -10.61 -16.57 3.53
C THR A 86 -10.46 -15.18 4.11
N ASN A 87 -10.71 -15.04 5.41
CA ASN A 87 -10.50 -13.77 6.11
C ASN A 87 -8.99 -13.47 6.21
N VAL A 88 -8.59 -12.22 5.99
CA VAL A 88 -7.19 -11.82 6.02
C VAL A 88 -6.94 -10.84 7.17
N LEU A 89 -5.94 -11.12 8.00
CA LEU A 89 -5.41 -10.20 9.00
C LEU A 89 -4.10 -9.59 8.47
N LEU A 90 -4.10 -8.30 8.15
CA LEU A 90 -2.89 -7.57 7.78
C LEU A 90 -2.08 -7.24 9.03
N GLN A 91 -0.77 -7.49 8.97
CA GLN A 91 0.17 -7.22 10.05
C GLN A 91 1.35 -6.40 9.53
N GLU A 92 1.76 -5.42 10.33
CA GLU A 92 2.95 -4.59 10.17
C GLU A 92 3.38 -4.22 11.60
N GLU A 93 4.68 -4.06 11.86
CA GLU A 93 5.21 -3.81 13.22
C GLU A 93 4.47 -2.70 13.97
N ASN A 94 4.15 -1.59 13.28
CA ASN A 94 3.40 -0.46 13.85
C ASN A 94 1.97 -0.32 13.30
N ALA A 95 1.54 -1.25 12.42
CA ALA A 95 0.21 -1.33 11.79
C ALA A 95 -0.41 -0.01 11.28
N SER A 96 0.41 0.97 10.91
CA SER A 96 -0.02 2.37 10.73
C SER A 96 0.37 2.96 9.39
N ASP A 97 1.17 2.26 8.57
CA ASP A 97 1.61 2.76 7.28
C ASP A 97 1.09 1.86 6.15
N LEU A 98 1.74 0.72 5.90
CA LEU A 98 1.40 -0.14 4.77
C LEU A 98 0.10 -0.90 4.96
N CYS A 99 -0.29 -1.19 6.21
CA CYS A 99 -1.61 -1.72 6.50
C CYS A 99 -2.71 -0.81 5.96
N CYS A 100 -2.61 0.52 6.20
CA CYS A 100 -3.56 1.51 5.70
C CYS A 100 -3.57 1.57 4.16
N VAL A 101 -2.39 1.51 3.53
CA VAL A 101 -2.28 1.51 2.06
C VAL A 101 -2.97 0.28 1.47
N ILE A 102 -2.62 -0.91 1.94
CA ILE A 102 -3.15 -2.16 1.38
C ILE A 102 -4.64 -2.30 1.68
N SER A 103 -5.11 -2.01 2.90
CA SER A 103 -6.53 -2.09 3.25
C SER A 103 -7.38 -1.12 2.42
N CYS A 104 -6.91 0.10 2.17
CA CYS A 104 -7.58 1.06 1.30
C CYS A 104 -7.66 0.58 -0.15
N LEU A 105 -6.54 0.09 -0.71
CA LEU A 105 -6.50 -0.38 -2.09
C LEU A 105 -7.44 -1.57 -2.30
N VAL A 106 -7.48 -2.52 -1.35
CA VAL A 106 -8.42 -3.66 -1.37
C VAL A 106 -9.86 -3.14 -1.45
N GLN A 107 -10.23 -2.20 -0.57
CA GLN A 107 -11.59 -1.65 -0.52
C GLN A 107 -11.95 -0.83 -1.76
N ILE A 108 -11.01 -0.06 -2.33
CA ILE A 108 -11.23 0.69 -3.57
C ILE A 108 -11.51 -0.25 -4.76
N MET A 109 -10.82 -1.39 -4.81
CA MET A 109 -10.98 -2.38 -5.88
C MET A 109 -12.27 -3.19 -5.73
N MET A 110 -12.65 -3.53 -4.50
CA MET A 110 -13.80 -4.40 -4.23
C MET A 110 -15.13 -3.66 -4.05
N ASP A 111 -15.11 -2.45 -3.46
CA ASP A 111 -16.32 -1.70 -3.14
C ASP A 111 -16.48 -0.45 -4.02
N SER A 112 -17.56 -0.42 -4.81
CA SER A 112 -17.90 0.75 -5.64
C SER A 112 -18.16 2.02 -4.84
N TYR A 113 -18.65 1.93 -3.60
CA TYR A 113 -18.88 3.09 -2.74
C TYR A 113 -17.58 3.82 -2.43
N CYS A 114 -16.49 3.08 -2.17
CA CYS A 114 -15.15 3.62 -1.91
C CYS A 114 -14.57 4.44 -3.08
N ARG A 115 -15.15 4.33 -4.29
CA ARG A 115 -14.77 5.11 -5.48
C ARG A 115 -15.62 6.39 -5.67
N THR A 116 -16.57 6.65 -4.79
CA THR A 116 -17.29 7.94 -4.73
C THR A 116 -16.52 8.94 -3.86
N LYS A 117 -16.80 10.24 -4.02
CA LYS A 117 -16.20 11.27 -3.16
C LYS A 117 -16.42 11.01 -1.67
N LEU A 118 -17.67 10.70 -1.29
CA LEU A 118 -18.03 10.44 0.10
C LEU A 118 -17.41 9.15 0.61
N GLY A 119 -17.45 8.07 -0.18
CA GLY A 119 -16.86 6.81 0.23
C GLY A 119 -15.34 6.88 0.35
N PHE A 120 -14.65 7.56 -0.56
CA PHE A 120 -13.20 7.78 -0.42
C PHE A 120 -12.86 8.61 0.83
N GLN A 121 -13.65 9.65 1.15
CA GLN A 121 -13.50 10.41 2.39
C GLN A 121 -13.71 9.53 3.63
N SER A 122 -14.77 8.71 3.64
CA SER A 122 -15.01 7.73 4.72
C SER A 122 -13.86 6.74 4.87
N LEU A 123 -13.28 6.29 3.75
CA LEU A 123 -12.16 5.36 3.73
C LEU A 123 -10.91 5.98 4.38
N ILE A 124 -10.57 7.23 4.04
CA ILE A 124 -9.45 7.95 4.67
C ILE A 124 -9.68 8.13 6.18
N GLN A 125 -10.89 8.53 6.58
CA GLN A 125 -11.24 8.67 8.00
C GLN A 125 -11.09 7.34 8.75
N LYS A 126 -11.52 6.24 8.14
CA LYS A 126 -11.52 4.91 8.76
C LYS A 126 -10.14 4.28 8.84
N GLU A 127 -9.45 4.19 7.72
CA GLU A 127 -8.21 3.42 7.62
C GLU A 127 -6.99 4.22 8.07
N TRP A 128 -7.00 5.54 7.90
CA TRP A 128 -5.81 6.36 8.17
C TRP A 128 -5.95 7.13 9.48
N ILE A 129 -7.06 7.84 9.67
CA ILE A 129 -7.24 8.69 10.86
C ILE A 129 -7.56 7.84 12.09
N MET A 130 -8.60 7.02 12.03
CA MET A 130 -8.94 6.10 13.13
C MET A 130 -7.92 4.95 13.25
N GLY A 131 -7.27 4.58 12.15
CA GLY A 131 -6.16 3.61 12.13
C GLY A 131 -4.87 4.12 12.77
N GLY A 132 -4.80 5.41 13.15
CA GLY A 132 -3.66 5.95 13.89
C GLY A 132 -2.42 6.21 13.04
N HIS A 133 -2.58 6.43 11.73
CA HIS A 133 -1.47 6.85 10.87
C HIS A 133 -0.87 8.17 11.39
N ALA A 134 0.44 8.19 11.60
CA ALA A 134 1.15 9.30 12.21
C ALA A 134 1.41 10.44 11.20
N PHE A 135 0.36 11.10 10.72
CA PHE A 135 0.43 12.15 9.69
C PHE A 135 1.44 13.28 9.97
N LEU A 136 1.74 13.58 11.24
CA LEU A 136 2.69 14.64 11.61
C LEU A 136 4.15 14.17 11.59
N ASP A 137 4.39 12.87 11.69
CA ASP A 137 5.73 12.25 11.76
C ASP A 137 6.20 11.73 10.39
N ARG A 138 5.36 11.80 9.35
CA ARG A 138 5.58 11.20 8.02
C ARG A 138 5.86 12.26 6.95
#